data_AF-A0A6J7QP80-F1
#
_entry.id   AF-A0A6J7QP80-F1
#
_cell.length_a   1.000
_cell.length_b   1.000
_cell.length_c   1.000
_cell.angle_alpha   90.00
_cell.angle_beta   90.00
_cell.angle_gamma   90.00
#
_symmetry.space_group_name_H-M   'P 1'
#
loop_
_entity.id
_entity.type
_entity.pdbx_description
1 polymer ?
#
loop_
_entity_poly.entity_id
_entity_poly.type
_entity_poly.pdbx_seq_one_letter_code
_entity_poly.pdbx_strand_id
1 'polypeptide(L)'
;MSMAALTLLIFAVVLAIFAASFILLGMSNERAYWSQRDPSGYARKDATPLSAIAKNTLHYAAGEYRAPLRVVAIGILMWWIAVACLILSIVVQAV
;
A
#
# COMPACT_ATOMS: atom_id res chain seq x y z
N MET A 1 26.97 11.05 1.79
CA MET A 1 26.30 9.91 1.13
C MET A 1 26.70 9.88 -0.34
N SER A 2 26.84 8.70 -0.95
CA SER A 2 27.03 8.60 -2.40
C SER A 2 25.78 9.08 -3.15
N MET A 3 25.93 9.57 -4.39
CA MET A 3 24.78 10.01 -5.20
C MET A 3 23.77 8.87 -5.38
N ALA A 4 24.23 7.64 -5.61
CA ALA A 4 23.37 6.47 -5.72
C ALA A 4 22.59 6.19 -4.42
N ALA A 5 23.25 6.23 -3.26
CA ALA A 5 22.59 6.03 -1.96
C ALA A 5 21.52 7.11 -1.69
N LEU A 6 21.83 8.37 -2.03
CA LEU A 6 20.89 9.49 -1.86
C LEU A 6 19.66 9.33 -2.75
N THR A 7 19.83 8.95 -4.02
CA THR A 7 18.71 8.71 -4.94
C THR A 7 17.80 7.59 -4.44
N LEU A 8 18.38 6.48 -3.96
CA LEU A 8 17.61 5.37 -3.40
C LEU A 8 16.84 5.76 -2.14
N LEU A 9 17.42 6.60 -1.28
CA LEU A 9 16.75 7.13 -0.09
C LEU A 9 15.55 8.00 -0.47
N ILE A 10 15.72 8.89 -1.44
CA ILE A 10 14.63 9.75 -1.94
C ILE A 10 13.50 8.89 -2.51
N PHE A 11 13.80 7.89 -3.32
CA PHE A 11 12.78 6.96 -3.83
C PHE A 11 12.08 6.21 -2.71
N ALA A 12 12.81 5.72 -1.71
CA ALA A 12 12.20 5.05 -0.55
C ALA A 12 11.18 5.96 0.16
N VAL A 13 11.56 7.21 0.43
CA VAL A 13 10.67 8.17 1.12
C VAL A 13 9.43 8.48 0.27
N VAL A 14 9.62 8.80 -1.01
CA VAL A 14 8.52 9.14 -1.92
C VAL A 14 7.56 7.96 -2.06
N LEU A 15 8.09 6.76 -2.32
CA LEU A 15 7.27 5.55 -2.45
C LEU A 15 6.52 5.24 -1.14
N ALA A 16 7.13 5.43 0.02
CA ALA A 16 6.47 5.23 1.31
C ALA A 16 5.29 6.20 1.51
N ILE A 17 5.43 7.47 1.12
CA ILE A 17 4.34 8.46 1.20
C ILE A 17 3.17 8.08 0.28
N PHE A 18 3.46 7.71 -0.97
CA PHE A 18 2.42 7.27 -1.90
C PHE A 18 1.76 5.95 -1.45
N ALA A 19 2.56 5.00 -0.97
CA ALA A 19 2.07 3.73 -0.41
C ALA A 19 1.08 3.97 0.74
N ALA A 20 1.46 4.81 1.71
CA ALA A 20 0.60 5.17 2.83
C ALA A 20 -0.70 5.83 2.34
N SER A 21 -0.60 6.76 1.39
CA SER A 21 -1.76 7.46 0.83
C SER A 21 -2.73 6.48 0.14
N PHE A 22 -2.21 5.54 -0.65
CA PHE A 22 -3.01 4.55 -1.38
C PHE A 22 -3.68 3.55 -0.43
N ILE A 23 -2.96 3.09 0.59
CA ILE A 23 -3.51 2.19 1.61
C ILE A 23 -4.63 2.90 2.38
N LEU A 24 -4.40 4.12 2.84
CA LEU A 24 -5.39 4.89 3.60
C LEU A 24 -6.64 5.20 2.78
N LEU A 25 -6.46 5.72 1.55
CA LEU A 25 -7.56 6.03 0.64
C LEU A 25 -8.32 4.77 0.23
N GLY A 26 -7.63 3.69 -0.14
CA GLY A 26 -8.28 2.44 -0.53
C GLY A 26 -9.10 1.83 0.61
N MET A 27 -8.57 1.82 1.84
CA MET A 27 -9.31 1.34 3.01
C MET A 27 -10.47 2.27 3.41
N SER A 28 -10.35 3.58 3.17
CA SER A 28 -11.44 4.53 3.36
C SER A 28 -12.56 4.27 2.35
N ASN A 29 -12.21 4.10 1.07
CA ASN A 29 -13.16 3.88 -0.01
C ASN A 29 -13.85 2.51 0.09
N GLU A 30 -13.16 1.47 0.55
CA GLU A 30 -13.79 0.17 0.82
C GLU A 30 -14.86 0.32 1.93
N ARG A 31 -14.56 1.06 3.00
CA ARG A 31 -15.55 1.33 4.05
C ARG A 31 -16.73 2.17 3.55
N ALA A 32 -16.45 3.18 2.72
CA ALA A 32 -17.49 4.01 2.11
C ALA A 32 -18.42 3.19 1.19
N TYR A 33 -17.86 2.26 0.43
CA TYR A 33 -18.62 1.32 -0.39
C TYR A 33 -19.60 0.51 0.46
N TRP A 34 -19.15 -0.04 1.59
CA TRP A 34 -20.01 -0.81 2.49
C TRP A 34 -21.06 0.05 3.18
N SER A 35 -20.74 1.29 3.59
CA SER A 35 -21.74 2.19 4.17
C SER A 35 -22.82 2.63 3.19
N GLN A 36 -22.52 2.66 1.88
CA GLN A 36 -23.53 2.93 0.85
C GLN A 36 -24.38 1.70 0.54
N ARG A 37 -23.77 0.51 0.59
CA ARG A 37 -24.43 -0.76 0.28
C ARG A 37 -25.38 -1.21 1.40
N ASP A 38 -25.00 -1.02 2.66
CA ASP A 38 -25.84 -1.28 3.83
C ASP A 38 -25.68 -0.14 4.85
N PRO A 39 -26.53 0.91 4.75
CA PRO A 39 -26.46 2.08 5.65
C PRO A 39 -26.77 1.76 7.11
N SER A 40 -27.53 0.69 7.36
CA SER A 40 -27.86 0.20 8.71
C SER A 40 -26.80 -0.73 9.29
N GLY A 41 -25.92 -1.25 8.42
CA GLY A 41 -24.87 -2.22 8.75
C GLY A 41 -23.61 -1.59 9.35
N TYR A 42 -22.68 -2.45 9.74
CA TYR A 42 -21.40 -2.05 10.32
C TYR A 42 -20.30 -2.11 9.27
N ALA A 43 -20.17 -1.05 8.46
CA ALA A 43 -19.21 -0.98 7.36
C ALA A 43 -17.74 -1.34 7.71
N ARG A 44 -17.30 -1.09 8.96
CA ARG A 44 -15.96 -1.50 9.41
C ARG A 44 -15.79 -3.01 9.56
N LYS A 45 -16.86 -3.72 9.91
CA LYS A 45 -16.87 -5.18 10.09
C LYS A 45 -17.00 -5.89 8.74
N ASP A 46 -17.77 -5.31 7.83
CA ASP A 46 -18.07 -5.89 6.52
C ASP A 46 -16.97 -5.57 5.48
N ALA A 47 -16.24 -4.47 5.68
CA ALA A 47 -15.07 -4.14 4.87
C ALA A 47 -13.97 -5.20 4.97
N THR A 48 -13.36 -5.50 3.83
CA THR A 48 -12.22 -6.41 3.77
C THR A 48 -11.07 -5.84 4.62
N PRO A 49 -10.55 -6.58 5.62
CA PRO A 49 -9.51 -6.06 6.49
C PRO A 49 -8.17 -5.96 5.76
N LEU A 50 -7.37 -4.96 6.13
CA LEU A 50 -6.03 -4.75 5.54
C LEU A 50 -5.14 -6.00 5.62
N SER A 51 -5.27 -6.78 6.71
CA SER A 51 -4.50 -8.01 6.92
C SER A 51 -4.81 -9.09 5.88
N ALA A 52 -6.07 -9.20 5.43
CA ALA A 52 -6.43 -10.13 4.37
C ALA A 52 -5.85 -9.68 3.02
N ILE A 53 -5.86 -8.37 2.76
CA ILE A 53 -5.29 -7.79 1.54
C ILE A 53 -3.78 -8.00 1.52
N ALA A 54 -3.09 -7.72 2.62
CA ALA A 54 -1.64 -7.89 2.75
C ALA A 54 -1.19 -9.33 2.51
N LYS A 55 -1.90 -10.32 3.06
CA LYS A 55 -1.57 -11.75 2.86
C LYS A 55 -1.72 -12.19 1.40
N ASN A 56 -2.68 -11.62 0.68
CA ASN A 56 -2.99 -11.99 -0.70
C ASN A 56 -2.73 -10.83 -1.67
N THR A 57 -1.71 -10.01 -1.41
CA THR A 57 -1.49 -8.73 -2.10
C THR A 57 -1.44 -8.90 -3.63
N LEU A 58 -0.70 -9.89 -4.12
CA LEU A 58 -0.61 -10.15 -5.57
C LEU A 58 -1.95 -10.56 -6.18
N HIS A 59 -2.74 -11.34 -5.45
CA HIS A 59 -4.07 -11.75 -5.90
C HIS A 59 -5.02 -10.57 -6.02
N TYR A 60 -5.01 -9.65 -5.04
CA TYR A 60 -5.80 -8.43 -5.08
C TYR A 60 -5.30 -7.43 -6.12
N ALA A 61 -3.99 -7.33 -6.33
CA ALA A 61 -3.41 -6.39 -7.31
C ALA A 61 -3.67 -6.83 -8.77
N ALA A 62 -3.54 -8.13 -9.05
CA ALA A 62 -3.64 -8.69 -10.40
C ALA A 62 -5.05 -9.18 -10.78
N GLY A 63 -5.94 -9.41 -9.81
CA GLY A 63 -7.30 -9.89 -10.06
C GLY A 63 -8.32 -8.78 -10.36
N GLU A 64 -9.48 -9.17 -10.86
CA GLU A 64 -10.64 -8.29 -11.06
C GLU A 64 -11.40 -8.04 -9.74
N TYR A 65 -10.69 -7.43 -8.78
CA TYR A 65 -11.26 -7.03 -7.51
C TYR A 65 -11.83 -5.62 -7.56
N ARG A 66 -12.68 -5.29 -6.56
CA ARG A 66 -13.18 -3.93 -6.35
C ARG A 66 -12.01 -2.93 -6.37
N ALA A 67 -12.18 -1.82 -7.09
CA ALA A 67 -11.13 -0.81 -7.26
C ALA A 67 -10.46 -0.37 -5.93
N PRO A 68 -11.19 -0.16 -4.80
CA PRO A 68 -10.55 0.15 -3.53
C PRO A 68 -9.53 -0.89 -3.06
N LEU A 69 -9.84 -2.19 -3.19
CA LEU A 69 -8.96 -3.27 -2.77
C LEU A 69 -7.68 -3.34 -3.62
N ARG A 70 -7.82 -3.12 -4.93
CA ARG A 70 -6.69 -3.04 -5.87
C ARG A 70 -5.76 -1.88 -5.51
N VAL A 71 -6.32 -0.71 -5.20
CA VAL A 71 -5.55 0.46 -4.76
C VAL A 71 -4.78 0.18 -3.47
N VAL A 72 -5.42 -0.46 -2.48
CA VAL A 72 -4.71 -0.88 -1.25
C VAL A 72 -3.58 -1.85 -1.58
N ALA A 73 -3.83 -2.86 -2.41
CA ALA A 73 -2.83 -3.86 -2.78
C ALA A 73 -1.62 -3.23 -3.51
N ILE A 74 -1.86 -2.29 -4.43
CA ILE A 74 -0.80 -1.52 -5.08
C ILE A 74 -0.01 -0.70 -4.05
N GLY A 75 -0.70 -0.05 -3.10
CA GLY A 75 -0.03 0.67 -2.01
C GLY A 75 0.87 -0.24 -1.17
N ILE A 76 0.44 -1.48 -0.87
CA ILE A 76 1.26 -2.47 -0.15
C ILE A 76 2.48 -2.88 -0.98
N LEU A 77 2.34 -3.09 -2.30
CA LEU A 77 3.49 -3.38 -3.17
C LEU A 77 4.48 -2.21 -3.19
N MET A 78 3.99 -0.98 -3.30
CA MET A 78 4.82 0.21 -3.24
C MET A 78 5.55 0.34 -1.90
N TRP A 79 4.91 -0.04 -0.79
CA TRP A 79 5.55 -0.09 0.52
C TRP A 79 6.75 -1.06 0.53
N TRP A 80 6.58 -2.26 -0.03
CA TRP A 80 7.68 -3.22 -0.13
C TRP A 80 8.83 -2.74 -1.02
N ILE A 81 8.51 -2.07 -2.14
CA ILE A 81 9.54 -1.45 -2.99
C ILE A 81 10.27 -0.33 -2.22
N ALA A 82 9.54 0.49 -1.45
CA ALA A 82 10.14 1.53 -0.61
C ALA A 82 11.13 0.94 0.41
N VAL A 83 10.75 -0.14 1.08
CA VAL A 83 11.61 -0.87 2.03
C VAL A 83 12.85 -1.42 1.32
N ALA A 84 12.70 -2.01 0.13
CA ALA A 84 13.82 -2.50 -0.66
C ALA A 84 14.79 -1.36 -1.04
N CYS A 85 14.27 -0.21 -1.50
CA CYS A 85 15.09 0.96 -1.79
C CYS A 85 15.83 1.49 -0.55
N LEU A 86 15.19 1.48 0.62
CA LEU A 86 15.81 1.90 1.87
C LEU A 86 16.97 0.97 2.26
N ILE A 87 16.75 -0.36 2.20
CA ILE A 87 17.78 -1.36 2.48
C ILE A 87 18.95 -1.18 1.50
N LEU A 88 18.67 -1.05 0.20
CA LEU A 88 19.70 -0.85 -0.81
C LEU A 88 20.48 0.47 -0.61
N SER A 89 19.81 1.55 -0.20
CA SER A 89 20.48 2.82 0.13
C SER A 89 21.51 2.63 1.24
N ILE A 90 21.15 1.88 2.30
CA ILE A 90 22.06 1.59 3.42
C ILE A 90 23.23 0.73 2.97
N VAL A 91 22.96 -0.34 2.21
CA VAL A 91 24.01 -1.25 1.71
C VAL A 91 24.98 -0.50 0.80
N VAL A 92 24.49 0.28 -0.18
CA VAL A 92 25.32 1.06 -1.10
C VAL A 92 26.09 2.18 -0.39
N GLN A 93 25.57 2.68 0.73
CA GLN A 93 26.28 3.67 1.55
C GLN A 93 27.41 3.05 2.40
N ALA A 94 27.30 1.76 2.73
CA ALA A 94 28.26 1.03 3.55
C ALA A 94 29.40 0.39 2.74
N VAL A 95 29.25 0.28 1.42
CA VAL A 95 30.29 -0.14 0.46
C VAL A 95 31.06 1.08 -0.03
#